data_AF-A0A660RVZ3-F1
#
_entry.id   AF-A0A660RVZ3-F1
#
_cell.length_a   1.000
_cell.length_b   1.000
_cell.length_c   1.000
_cell.angle_alpha   90.00
_cell.angle_beta   90.00
_cell.angle_gamma   90.00
#
_symmetry.space_group_name_H-M   'P 1'
#
loop_
_entity.id
_entity.type
_entity.pdbx_description
1 polymer ?
#
loop_
_entity_poly.entity_id
_entity_poly.type
_entity_poly.pdbx_seq_one_letter_code
_entity_poly.pdbx_strand_id
1 'polypeptide(L)'
;PFTMKNLLVETYKIFKEVYKKEEIYCYKAGIPSFGGDNAFIMRCPYPNPEIPKWKEIPNTYYYDHDVHRTSFGIPKFWKEALKV
;
A
#
# COMPACT_ATOMS: atom_id res chain seq x y z
N PRO A 1 5.22 1.12 8.00
CA PRO A 1 5.70 2.21 7.11
C PRO A 1 7.11 1.86 6.62
N PHE A 2 7.25 1.52 5.34
CA PHE A 2 8.54 1.21 4.74
C PHE A 2 9.09 2.47 4.07
N THR A 3 9.91 3.21 4.81
CA THR A 3 10.81 4.23 4.25
C THR A 3 12.04 3.60 3.61
N MET A 4 12.46 2.42 4.08
CA MET A 4 13.67 1.73 3.63
C MET A 4 13.35 0.56 2.68
N LYS A 5 14.07 0.51 1.55
CA LYS A 5 13.89 -0.49 0.48
C LYS A 5 14.03 -1.93 0.98
N ASN A 6 15.04 -2.21 1.81
CA ASN A 6 15.31 -3.55 2.33
C ASN A 6 14.12 -4.11 3.12
N LEU A 7 13.55 -3.31 4.03
CA LEU A 7 12.40 -3.75 4.83
C LEU A 7 11.17 -4.02 3.96
N LEU A 8 10.91 -3.17 2.96
CA LEU A 8 9.82 -3.39 2.01
C LEU A 8 10.00 -4.71 1.25
N VAL A 9 11.21 -4.94 0.73
CA VAL A 9 11.56 -6.13 -0.06
C VAL A 9 11.46 -7.40 0.76
N GLU A 10 12.06 -7.44 1.96
CA GLU A 10 12.02 -8.64 2.81
C GLU A 10 10.60 -8.92 3.31
N THR A 11 9.83 -7.90 3.67
CA THR A 11 8.42 -8.09 4.04
C THR A 11 7.62 -8.65 2.87
N TYR A 12 7.82 -8.12 1.65
CA TYR A 12 7.13 -8.63 0.47
C TYR A 12 7.47 -10.09 0.16
N LYS A 13 8.73 -10.51 0.33
CA LYS A 13 9.14 -11.92 0.18
C LYS A 13 8.38 -12.81 1.16
N ILE A 14 8.33 -12.45 2.44
CA ILE A 14 7.57 -13.19 3.47
C ILE A 14 6.09 -13.27 3.09
N PHE A 15 5.50 -12.18 2.60
CA PHE A 15 4.10 -12.19 2.14
C PHE A 15 3.88 -13.17 0.97
N LYS A 16 4.81 -13.23 0.00
CA LYS A 16 4.74 -14.17 -1.13
C LYS A 16 4.85 -15.65 -0.72
N GLU A 17 5.47 -15.93 0.42
CA GLU A 17 5.58 -17.30 0.96
C GLU A 17 4.26 -17.78 1.59
N VAL A 18 3.43 -16.85 2.07
CA VAL A 18 2.21 -17.17 2.84
C VAL A 18 0.94 -16.93 2.02
N TYR A 19 0.93 -15.96 1.12
CA TYR A 19 -0.24 -15.52 0.38
C TYR A 19 -0.04 -15.60 -1.13
N LYS A 20 -1.16 -15.78 -1.84
CA LYS A 20 -1.18 -15.70 -3.30
C LYS A 20 -0.76 -14.31 -3.74
N LYS A 21 0.02 -14.21 -4.82
CA LYS A 21 0.55 -12.94 -5.32
C LYS A 21 -0.57 -11.94 -5.64
N GLU A 22 -1.69 -12.44 -6.12
CA GLU A 22 -2.87 -11.66 -6.49
C GLU A 22 -3.60 -11.08 -5.26
N GLU A 23 -3.31 -11.58 -4.05
CA GLU A 23 -3.86 -11.06 -2.80
C GLU A 23 -2.93 -10.03 -2.13
N ILE A 24 -1.72 -9.78 -2.66
CA ILE A 24 -0.73 -8.93 -2.02
C ILE A 24 -0.67 -7.58 -2.74
N TYR A 25 -0.94 -6.51 -1.99
CA TYR A 25 -0.98 -5.17 -2.53
C TYR A 25 -0.01 -4.26 -1.79
N CYS A 26 0.56 -3.32 -2.54
CA CYS A 26 1.38 -2.25 -2.00
C CYS A 26 0.66 -0.92 -2.21
N TYR A 27 0.58 -0.10 -1.15
CA TYR A 27 0.00 1.23 -1.21
C TYR A 27 0.88 2.22 -0.46
N LYS A 28 0.66 3.50 -0.74
CA LYS A 28 1.41 4.62 -0.16
C LYS A 28 0.52 5.48 0.72
N ALA A 29 1.10 6.04 1.78
CA ALA A 29 0.46 7.08 2.56
C ALA A 29 1.48 8.17 2.89
N GLY A 30 1.05 9.44 2.78
CA GLY A 30 1.87 10.59 3.14
C GLY A 30 1.84 10.80 4.64
N ILE A 31 2.97 10.62 5.31
CA ILE A 31 3.10 10.84 6.76
C ILE A 31 4.22 11.85 7.02
N PRO A 32 3.88 13.13 7.28
CA PRO A 32 4.88 14.21 7.39
C PRO A 32 5.98 13.94 8.42
N SER A 33 5.64 13.35 9.57
CA SER A 33 6.59 13.01 10.62
C SER A 33 7.63 11.95 10.21
N PHE A 34 7.37 11.19 9.14
CA PHE A 34 8.30 10.20 8.58
C PHE A 34 8.97 10.69 7.29
N GLY A 35 8.90 11.99 6.99
CA GLY A 35 9.57 12.58 5.83
C GLY A 35 8.83 12.41 4.50
N GLY A 36 7.52 12.08 4.52
CA GLY A 36 6.66 12.08 3.32
C GLY A 36 6.00 10.74 3.02
N ASP A 37 5.99 10.35 1.75
CA ASP A 37 5.33 9.14 1.27
C ASP A 37 6.01 7.86 1.80
N ASN A 38 5.23 7.02 2.45
CA ASN A 38 5.65 5.75 3.02
C ASN A 38 4.93 4.59 2.32
N ALA A 39 5.65 3.50 2.04
CA ALA A 39 5.04 2.29 1.49
C ALA A 39 4.49 1.38 2.59
N PHE A 40 3.43 0.64 2.25
CA PHE A 40 2.78 -0.34 3.10
C PHE A 40 2.39 -1.55 2.25
N ILE A 41 2.38 -2.72 2.87
CA ILE A 41 1.94 -3.97 2.24
C ILE A 41 0.69 -4.44 2.99
N MET A 42 -0.32 -4.86 2.24
CA MET A 42 -1.51 -5.49 2.78
C MET A 42 -1.84 -6.77 2.03
N ARG A 43 -2.53 -7.67 2.73
CA ARG A 43 -3.24 -8.77 2.10
C ARG A 43 -4.69 -8.35 1.86
N CYS A 44 -5.22 -8.56 0.67
CA CYS A 44 -6.63 -8.41 0.34
C CYS A 44 -7.13 -9.66 -0.41
N PRO A 45 -8.02 -10.48 0.19
CA PRO A 45 -8.60 -11.63 -0.49
C PRO A 45 -9.75 -11.27 -1.45
N TYR A 46 -10.06 -9.98 -1.61
CA TYR A 46 -11.15 -9.49 -2.47
C TYR A 46 -10.60 -8.96 -3.80
N PRO A 47 -11.43 -8.84 -4.86
CA PRO A 47 -10.95 -8.66 -6.23
C PRO A 47 -10.05 -7.43 -6.47
N ASN A 48 -10.30 -6.31 -5.80
CA ASN A 48 -9.48 -5.11 -5.95
C ASN A 48 -9.60 -4.17 -4.73
N PRO A 49 -8.56 -4.03 -3.89
CA PRO A 49 -8.55 -3.07 -2.80
C PRO A 49 -8.40 -1.63 -3.27
N GLU A 50 -8.15 -1.33 -4.55
CA GLU A 50 -8.09 0.04 -5.08
C GLU A 50 -9.46 0.72 -5.13
N ILE A 51 -10.53 -0.07 -5.05
CA ILE A 51 -11.91 0.40 -5.11
C ILE A 51 -12.48 0.43 -3.68
N PRO A 52 -12.78 1.61 -3.12
CA PRO A 52 -13.42 1.71 -1.82
C PRO A 52 -14.76 0.97 -1.79
N LYS A 53 -14.93 0.05 -0.83
CA LYS A 53 -16.11 -0.81 -0.72
C LYS A 53 -17.31 -0.12 -0.06
N TRP A 54 -17.03 0.75 0.91
CA TRP A 54 -18.05 1.37 1.76
C TRP A 54 -18.26 2.82 1.41
N LYS A 55 -19.34 3.40 1.95
CA LYS A 55 -19.54 4.86 1.90
C LYS A 55 -18.45 5.53 2.73
N GLU A 56 -18.09 6.75 2.33
CA GLU A 56 -17.15 7.56 3.10
C GLU A 56 -17.68 7.78 4.51
N ILE A 57 -16.76 7.71 5.47
CA ILE A 57 -17.05 7.99 6.87
C ILE A 57 -16.94 9.51 7.04
N PRO A 58 -17.98 10.19 7.56
CA PRO A 58 -17.89 11.62 7.79
C PRO A 58 -16.87 11.94 8.90
N ASN A 59 -16.35 13.17 8.91
CA ASN A 59 -15.41 13.67 9.91
C ASN A 59 -14.05 12.97 9.96
N THR A 60 -13.58 12.39 8.85
CA THR A 60 -12.19 11.97 8.68
C THR A 60 -11.31 13.19 8.34
N TYR A 61 -10.12 13.25 8.93
CA TYR A 61 -9.17 14.37 8.71
C TYR A 61 -8.24 14.17 7.51
N TYR A 62 -8.11 12.94 7.03
CA TYR A 62 -7.15 12.56 5.99
C TYR A 62 -7.77 11.61 4.96
N TYR A 63 -8.53 10.62 5.43
CA TYR A 63 -9.09 9.61 4.55
C TYR A 63 -10.31 10.12 3.79
N ASP A 64 -10.26 9.99 2.47
CA ASP A 64 -11.41 10.02 1.56
C ASP A 64 -11.17 8.97 0.44
N HIS A 65 -12.15 8.79 -0.44
CA HIS A 65 -12.03 7.83 -1.53
C HIS A 65 -10.98 8.19 -2.58
N ASP A 66 -10.60 9.46 -2.71
CA ASP A 66 -9.61 9.91 -3.68
C ASP A 66 -8.19 9.67 -3.16
N VAL A 67 -7.94 9.97 -1.89
CA VAL A 67 -6.73 9.57 -1.16
C VAL A 67 -6.56 8.06 -1.22
N HIS A 68 -7.63 7.30 -0.96
CA HIS A 68 -7.60 5.84 -1.06
C HIS A 68 -7.13 5.35 -2.45
N ARG A 69 -7.75 5.82 -3.54
CA ARG A 69 -7.38 5.39 -4.90
C ARG A 69 -5.96 5.81 -5.26
N THR A 70 -5.59 7.04 -4.94
CA THR A 70 -4.26 7.58 -5.24
C THR A 70 -3.15 6.90 -4.43
N SER A 71 -3.47 6.34 -3.26
CA SER A 71 -2.54 5.53 -2.47
C SER A 71 -2.02 4.30 -3.20
N PHE A 72 -2.77 3.71 -4.13
CA PHE A 72 -2.28 2.56 -4.91
C PHE A 72 -1.42 2.97 -6.12
N GLY A 73 -1.39 4.28 -6.44
CA GLY A 73 -0.47 4.87 -7.41
C GLY A 73 0.97 4.93 -6.89
N ILE A 74 1.65 3.77 -6.81
CA ILE A 74 3.01 3.70 -6.29
C ILE A 74 4.08 4.20 -7.32
N PRO A 75 5.12 4.93 -6.88
CA PRO A 75 6.22 5.37 -7.75
C PRO A 75 7.00 4.21 -8.38
N LYS A 76 7.65 4.48 -9.52
CA LYS A 76 8.46 3.50 -10.27
C LYS A 76 9.48 2.77 -9.39
N PHE A 77 10.16 3.49 -8.49
CA PHE A 77 11.16 2.90 -7.59
C PHE A 77 10.62 1.74 -6.75
N TRP A 78 9.43 1.87 -6.15
CA TRP A 78 8.82 0.78 -5.38
C TRP A 78 8.32 -0.34 -6.28
N LYS A 79 7.78 -0.02 -7.47
CA LYS A 79 7.42 -1.05 -8.46
C LYS A 79 8.62 -1.92 -8.81
N GLU A 80 9.78 -1.32 -9.06
CA GLU A 80 11.02 -2.06 -9.33
C GLU A 80 11.50 -2.86 -8.11
N ALA A 81 11.40 -2.31 -6.91
CA ALA A 81 11.77 -3.03 -5.68
C ALA A 81 10.94 -4.30 -5.46
N LEU A 82 9.67 -4.30 -5.87
CA LEU A 82 8.74 -5.43 -5.69
C LEU A 82 8.78 -6.46 -6.84
N LYS A 83 9.66 -6.30 -7.84
CA LYS A 83 9.86 -7.30 -8.91
C LYS A 83 10.71 -8.51 -8.48
N VAL A 84 11.21 -8.50 -7.25
CA VAL A 84 11.92 -9.63 -6.62
C VAL A 84 11.03 -10.84 -6.42
#